data_AF-A0A537JAM2-F1
#
_entry.id   AF-A0A537JAM2-F1
#
_cell.length_a   1.000
_cell.length_b   1.000
_cell.length_c   1.000
_cell.angle_alpha   90.00
_cell.angle_beta   90.00
_cell.angle_gamma   90.00
#
_symmetry.space_group_name_H-M   'P 1'
#
loop_
_entity.id
_entity.type
_entity.pdbx_description
1 polymer ?
#
loop_
_entity_poly.entity_id
_entity_poly.type
_entity_poly.pdbx_seq_one_letter_code
_entity_poly.pdbx_strand_id
1 'polypeptide(L)'
;MSIIFVLFEILYFFVGHFHSIDSVPIGIETILILVYTFYLFYEQFQTMEAVYIYTNYWFWIIVGILFYLSSSFFFYILANNNYKTASEYWFLTYIFETIKNILFVIGFVFFARKSDNDKKDSSTIPYLDMVNP
;
A
#
# COMPACT_ATOMS: atom_id res chain seq x y z
N MET A 1 14.55 -4.36 -10.67
CA MET A 1 14.74 -3.18 -9.81
C MET A 1 14.77 -3.54 -8.33
N SER A 2 13.84 -4.35 -7.79
CA SER A 2 13.92 -4.80 -6.38
C SER A 2 15.12 -5.69 -6.03
N ILE A 3 15.58 -6.58 -6.93
CA ILE A 3 16.71 -7.49 -6.64
C ILE A 3 18.03 -6.73 -6.41
N ILE A 4 18.27 -5.66 -7.16
CA ILE A 4 19.48 -4.82 -7.01
C ILE A 4 19.42 -4.05 -5.69
N PHE A 5 18.23 -3.61 -5.29
CA PHE A 5 18.01 -2.93 -4.01
C PHE A 5 18.21 -3.88 -2.83
N VAL A 6 17.67 -5.10 -2.91
CA VAL A 6 17.88 -6.14 -1.89
C VAL A 6 19.36 -6.52 -1.77
N LEU A 7 20.08 -6.64 -2.88
CA LEU A 7 21.52 -6.88 -2.88
C LEU A 7 22.31 -5.71 -2.25
N PHE A 8 21.88 -4.47 -2.50
CA PHE A 8 22.47 -3.28 -1.89
C PHE A 8 22.27 -3.26 -0.37
N GLU A 9 21.07 -3.59 0.12
CA GLU A 9 20.78 -3.66 1.56
C GLU A 9 21.59 -4.74 2.27
N ILE A 10 21.70 -5.93 1.65
CA ILE A 10 22.51 -7.02 2.20
C ILE A 10 23.99 -6.60 2.30
N LEU A 11 24.52 -5.93 1.28
CA LEU A 11 25.90 -5.42 1.31
C LEU A 11 26.08 -4.31 2.35
N TYR A 12 25.12 -3.39 2.46
CA TYR A 12 25.15 -2.31 3.45
C TYR A 12 25.10 -2.86 4.88
N PHE A 13 24.26 -3.85 5.13
CA PHE A 13 24.14 -4.56 6.41
C PHE A 13 25.44 -5.26 6.82
N PHE A 14 26.18 -5.85 5.87
CA PHE A 14 27.46 -6.51 6.16
C PHE A 14 28.62 -5.55 6.40
N VAL A 15 28.55 -4.31 5.89
CA VAL A 15 29.65 -3.32 5.96
C VAL A 15 29.43 -2.27 7.06
N GLY A 16 28.18 -1.99 7.45
CA GLY A 16 27.84 -1.00 8.47
C GLY A 16 28.00 -1.51 9.91
N HIS A 17 28.87 -0.88 10.70
CA HIS A 17 28.91 -1.10 12.15
C HIS A 17 27.69 -0.48 12.82
N PHE A 18 26.87 -1.33 13.46
CA PHE A 18 25.69 -0.96 14.26
C PHE A 18 26.01 0.11 15.31
N HIS A 19 25.62 1.36 15.07
CA HIS A 19 25.55 2.36 16.14
C HIS A 19 24.39 3.36 16.03
N SER A 20 23.53 3.26 15.03
CA SER A 20 22.31 4.07 14.96
C SER A 20 21.23 3.34 14.18
N ILE A 21 19.96 3.61 14.50
CA ILE A 21 18.81 3.02 13.81
C ILE A 21 18.94 3.29 12.31
N ASP A 22 18.90 2.25 11.48
CA ASP A 22 19.09 2.24 10.01
C ASP A 22 17.97 3.00 9.28
N SER A 23 17.92 4.32 9.49
CA SER A 23 16.89 5.22 8.98
C SER A 23 17.07 5.57 7.50
N VAL A 24 18.30 5.43 6.97
CA VAL A 24 18.61 5.76 5.57
C VAL A 24 18.09 4.71 4.59
N PRO A 25 18.36 3.39 4.74
CA PRO A 25 17.79 2.36 3.87
C PRO A 25 16.25 2.38 3.86
N ILE A 26 15.62 2.45 5.04
CA ILE A 26 14.16 2.57 5.20
C ILE A 26 13.61 3.78 4.43
N GLY A 27 14.31 4.92 4.48
CA GLY A 27 13.91 6.13 3.79
C GLY A 27 13.95 5.96 2.27
N ILE A 28 15.00 5.30 1.74
CA ILE A 28 15.13 5.04 0.31
C ILE A 28 14.06 4.07 -0.18
N GLU A 29 13.81 2.98 0.56
CA GLU A 29 12.75 2.01 0.25
C GLU A 29 11.39 2.69 0.17
N THR A 30 11.11 3.54 1.17
CA THR A 30 9.88 4.31 1.26
C THR A 30 9.66 5.19 0.03
N ILE A 31 10.69 5.95 -0.40
CA ILE A 31 10.62 6.80 -1.58
C ILE A 31 10.36 5.97 -2.84
N LEU A 32 11.03 4.81 -2.96
CA LEU A 32 10.89 3.93 -4.12
C LEU A 32 9.46 3.40 -4.25
N ILE A 33 8.85 2.95 -3.15
CA ILE A 33 7.44 2.52 -3.10
C ILE A 33 6.50 3.68 -3.48
N LEU A 34 6.79 4.90 -3.01
CA LEU A 34 6.01 6.10 -3.31
C LEU A 34 6.03 6.43 -4.81
N VAL A 35 7.22 6.42 -5.43
CA VAL A 35 7.40 6.65 -6.88
C VAL A 35 6.69 5.57 -7.69
N TYR A 36 6.85 4.30 -7.32
CA TYR A 36 6.21 3.19 -8.02
C TYR A 36 4.68 3.27 -7.93
N THR A 37 4.15 3.65 -6.78
CA THR A 37 2.71 3.84 -6.58
C THR A 37 2.17 4.97 -7.45
N PHE A 38 2.88 6.10 -7.54
CA PHE A 38 2.48 7.18 -8.46
C PHE A 38 2.56 6.77 -9.93
N TYR A 39 3.58 6.02 -10.32
CA TYR A 39 3.68 5.48 -11.68
C TYR A 39 2.50 4.57 -12.01
N LEU A 40 2.15 3.67 -11.08
CA LEU A 40 0.99 2.78 -11.22
C LEU A 40 -0.32 3.57 -11.33
N PHE A 41 -0.54 4.61 -10.53
CA PHE A 41 -1.73 5.45 -10.68
C PHE A 41 -1.73 6.25 -11.98
N TYR A 42 -0.57 6.70 -12.46
CA TYR A 42 -0.46 7.37 -13.75
C TYR A 42 -0.83 6.43 -14.91
N GLU A 43 -0.33 5.20 -14.90
CA GLU A 43 -0.67 4.19 -15.91
C GLU A 43 -2.18 3.90 -15.92
N GLN A 44 -2.78 3.76 -14.74
CA GLN A 44 -4.21 3.51 -14.56
C GLN A 44 -5.09 4.70 -14.96
N PHE A 45 -4.58 5.92 -14.83
CA PHE A 45 -5.25 7.11 -15.32
C PHE A 45 -5.24 7.19 -16.86
N GLN A 46 -4.20 6.67 -17.51
CA GLN A 46 -4.12 6.64 -18.98
C GLN A 46 -4.94 5.51 -19.60
N THR A 47 -5.10 4.39 -18.91
CA THR A 47 -5.79 3.20 -19.39
C THR A 47 -7.30 3.20 -19.08
N MET A 48 -7.94 4.37 -18.95
CA MET A 48 -9.39 4.46 -18.64
C MET A 48 -10.26 3.70 -19.65
N GLU A 49 -10.46 2.40 -19.41
CA GLU A 49 -11.65 1.67 -19.79
C GLU A 49 -12.81 2.11 -18.88
N ALA A 50 -14.05 1.82 -19.28
CA ALA A 50 -15.29 2.37 -18.71
C ALA A 50 -15.54 2.14 -17.20
N VAL A 51 -14.60 1.52 -16.47
CA VAL A 51 -14.69 1.24 -15.04
C VAL A 51 -13.77 2.17 -14.26
N TYR A 52 -14.37 2.98 -13.40
CA TYR A 52 -13.64 3.89 -12.53
C TYR A 52 -12.68 3.15 -11.58
N ILE A 53 -11.45 3.66 -11.44
CA ILE A 53 -10.39 3.08 -10.60
C ILE A 53 -10.77 2.91 -9.11
N TYR A 54 -11.66 3.74 -8.58
CA TYR A 54 -12.12 3.65 -7.18
C TYR A 54 -13.05 2.45 -6.92
N THR A 55 -13.55 1.82 -7.97
CA THR A 55 -14.40 0.62 -7.88
C THR A 55 -13.57 -0.61 -7.51
N ASN A 56 -12.26 -0.55 -7.76
CA ASN A 56 -11.34 -1.63 -7.50
C ASN A 56 -10.84 -1.60 -6.04
N TYR A 57 -10.91 -2.75 -5.36
CA TYR A 57 -10.47 -2.86 -3.96
C TYR A 57 -8.98 -2.53 -3.77
N TRP A 58 -8.13 -2.88 -4.75
CA TRP A 58 -6.69 -2.66 -4.68
C TRP A 58 -6.32 -1.18 -4.67
N PHE A 59 -7.14 -0.31 -5.27
CA PHE A 59 -6.95 1.14 -5.19
C PHE A 59 -6.94 1.62 -3.74
N TRP A 60 -7.95 1.26 -2.96
CA TRP A 60 -8.09 1.68 -1.56
C TRP A 60 -6.96 1.16 -0.66
N ILE A 61 -6.50 -0.07 -0.92
CA ILE A 61 -5.37 -0.67 -0.21
C ILE A 61 -4.08 0.10 -0.53
N ILE A 62 -3.81 0.36 -1.81
CA ILE A 62 -2.59 1.08 -2.23
C ILE A 62 -2.59 2.52 -1.69
N VAL A 63 -3.72 3.23 -1.74
CA VAL A 63 -3.84 4.59 -1.17
C VAL A 63 -3.60 4.57 0.34
N GLY A 64 -4.15 3.59 1.06
CA GLY A 64 -3.91 3.43 2.51
C GLY A 64 -2.43 3.20 2.85
N ILE A 65 -1.76 2.34 2.09
CA ILE A 65 -0.30 2.10 2.24
C ILE A 65 0.48 3.38 1.94
N LEU A 66 0.12 4.12 0.91
CA LEU A 66 0.80 5.37 0.53
C LEU A 66 0.69 6.43 1.64
N PHE A 67 -0.49 6.60 2.24
CA PHE A 67 -0.68 7.52 3.36
C PHE A 67 0.15 7.13 4.59
N TYR A 68 0.17 5.85 4.93
CA TYR A 68 0.95 5.32 6.04
C TYR A 68 2.44 5.55 5.84
N LEU A 69 2.93 5.20 4.66
CA LEU A 69 4.34 5.23 4.33
C LEU A 69 4.86 6.67 4.22
N SER A 70 4.10 7.55 3.56
CA SER A 70 4.41 8.98 3.45
C SER A 70 4.45 9.65 4.84
N SER A 71 3.45 9.41 5.67
CA SER A 71 3.42 9.98 7.03
C SER A 71 4.59 9.51 7.88
N SER A 72 4.85 8.19 7.89
CA SER A 72 5.95 7.60 8.65
C SER A 72 7.30 8.17 8.21
N PHE A 73 7.50 8.35 6.89
CA PHE A 73 8.70 8.97 6.33
C PHE A 73 8.91 10.40 6.84
N PHE A 74 7.88 11.26 6.77
CA PHE A 74 7.97 12.62 7.30
C PHE A 74 8.21 12.64 8.80
N PHE A 75 7.60 11.71 9.55
CA PHE A 75 7.82 11.56 10.98
C PHE A 75 9.25 11.16 11.32
N TYR A 76 9.85 10.23 10.58
CA TYR A 76 11.23 9.84 10.78
C TYR A 76 12.21 10.97 10.50
N ILE A 77 11.97 11.78 9.46
CA ILE A 77 12.76 12.99 9.19
C ILE A 77 12.65 13.98 10.36
N LEU A 78 11.44 14.22 10.86
CA LEU A 78 11.21 15.13 11.98
C LEU A 78 11.91 14.66 13.26
N ALA A 79 11.79 13.36 13.57
CA ALA A 79 12.41 12.74 14.73
C ALA A 79 13.94 12.79 14.69
N ASN A 80 14.53 12.63 13.50
CA ASN A 80 15.97 12.70 13.32
C ASN A 80 16.53 14.12 13.50
N ASN A 81 15.77 15.16 13.11
CA ASN A 81 16.20 16.55 13.24
C ASN A 81 15.97 17.10 14.66
N ASN A 82 14.81 16.81 15.26
CA ASN A 82 14.44 17.34 16.58
C ASN A 82 13.63 16.33 17.39
N TYR A 83 14.31 15.41 18.06
CA TYR A 83 13.69 14.34 18.87
C TYR A 83 12.68 14.87 19.90
N LYS A 84 13.03 15.97 20.60
CA LYS A 84 12.19 16.55 21.65
C LYS A 84 10.85 17.09 21.09
N THR A 85 10.91 17.73 19.93
CA THR A 85 9.73 18.21 19.19
C THR A 85 8.93 17.05 18.59
N ALA A 86 9.60 16.01 18.09
CA ALA A 86 8.92 14.84 17.52
C ALA A 86 8.08 14.08 18.56
N SER A 87 8.53 14.01 19.81
CA SER A 87 7.75 13.41 20.91
C SER A 87 6.43 14.14 21.15
N GLU A 88 6.38 15.46 20.97
CA GLU A 88 5.15 16.26 21.14
C GLU A 88 4.15 16.01 20.01
N TYR A 89 4.65 15.70 18.80
CA TYR A 89 3.84 15.45 17.62
C TYR A 89 3.58 13.97 17.33
N TRP A 90 4.04 13.06 18.18
CA TRP A 90 3.85 11.61 18.00
C TRP A 90 2.37 11.21 17.85
N PHE A 91 1.46 12.02 18.42
CA PHE A 91 0.02 11.77 18.28
C PHE A 91 -0.49 11.82 16.84
N LEU A 92 0.17 12.56 15.93
CA LEU A 92 -0.25 12.60 14.53
C LEU A 92 -0.10 11.22 13.87
N THR A 93 0.85 10.38 14.31
CA THR A 93 0.98 9.01 13.79
C THR A 93 -0.33 8.23 13.97
N TYR A 94 -1.06 8.44 15.08
CA TYR A 94 -2.37 7.81 15.28
C TYR A 94 -3.44 8.30 14.29
N ILE A 95 -3.37 9.57 13.86
CA ILE A 95 -4.28 10.12 12.86
C ILE A 95 -4.08 9.41 11.52
N PHE A 96 -2.82 9.29 11.08
CA PHE A 96 -2.49 8.62 9.82
C PHE A 96 -2.76 7.11 9.86
N GLU A 97 -2.52 6.47 11.00
CA GLU A 97 -2.93 5.09 11.27
C GLU A 97 -4.44 4.90 11.15
N THR A 98 -5.22 5.82 11.70
CA THR A 98 -6.68 5.79 11.60
C THR A 98 -7.14 5.95 10.16
N ILE A 99 -6.56 6.89 9.41
CA ILE A 99 -6.86 7.10 7.98
C ILE A 99 -6.55 5.84 7.18
N LYS A 100 -5.36 5.23 7.37
CA LYS A 100 -4.98 3.96 6.74
C LYS A 100 -6.03 2.87 7.01
N ASN A 101 -6.40 2.69 8.28
CA ASN A 101 -7.35 1.65 8.68
C ASN A 101 -8.74 1.86 8.06
N ILE A 102 -9.22 3.10 7.97
CA ILE A 102 -10.48 3.43 7.28
C ILE A 102 -10.40 3.04 5.79
N LEU A 103 -9.31 3.40 5.12
CA LEU A 103 -9.11 3.07 3.70
C LEU A 103 -9.04 1.55 3.47
N PHE A 104 -8.41 0.81 4.39
CA PHE A 104 -8.36 -0.65 4.32
C PHE A 104 -9.74 -1.28 4.52
N VAL A 105 -10.52 -0.79 5.48
CA VAL A 105 -11.91 -1.25 5.66
C VAL A 105 -12.72 -1.02 4.39
N ILE A 106 -12.60 0.15 3.76
CA ILE A 106 -13.25 0.43 2.47
C ILE A 106 -12.80 -0.58 1.42
N GLY A 107 -11.49 -0.78 1.26
CA GLY A 107 -10.93 -1.77 0.34
C GLY A 107 -11.48 -3.19 0.56
N PHE A 108 -11.54 -3.65 1.82
CA PHE A 108 -12.09 -4.95 2.16
C PHE A 108 -13.59 -5.07 1.87
N VAL A 109 -14.37 -4.02 2.09
CA VAL A 109 -15.80 -4.00 1.72
C VAL A 109 -15.98 -4.16 0.21
N PHE A 110 -15.17 -3.46 -0.60
CA PHE A 110 -15.22 -3.61 -2.06
C PHE A 110 -14.77 -5.00 -2.50
N PHE A 111 -13.74 -5.58 -1.87
CA PHE A 111 -13.30 -6.94 -2.13
C PHE A 111 -14.39 -7.98 -1.82
N ALA A 112 -15.04 -7.86 -0.66
CA ALA A 112 -16.12 -8.76 -0.26
C ALA A 112 -17.31 -8.70 -1.23
N ARG A 113 -17.69 -7.50 -1.68
CA ARG A 113 -18.76 -7.31 -2.68
C ARG A 113 -18.42 -7.96 -4.02
N LYS A 114 -17.18 -7.80 -4.49
CA LYS A 114 -16.73 -8.45 -5.73
C LYS A 114 -16.78 -9.98 -5.60
N SER A 115 -16.28 -10.52 -4.49
CA SER A 115 -16.28 -11.96 -4.24
C SER A 115 -17.69 -12.57 -4.16
N ASP A 116 -18.67 -11.84 -3.63
CA ASP A 116 -20.07 -12.30 -3.57
C ASP A 116 -20.72 -12.35 -4.95
N ASN A 117 -20.46 -11.34 -5.79
CA ASN A 117 -20.94 -11.32 -7.18
C ASN A 117 -20.35 -12.46 -8.02
N ASP A 118 -19.05 -12.73 -7.89
CA ASP A 118 -18.39 -13.82 -8.62
C ASP A 118 -18.97 -15.20 -8.23
N LYS A 119 -19.30 -15.40 -6.95
CA LYS A 119 -19.96 -16.63 -6.48
C LYS A 119 -21.37 -16.78 -7.05
N LYS A 120 -22.16 -15.70 -7.06
CA LYS A 120 -23.51 -15.70 -7.60
C LYS A 120 -23.51 -16.07 -9.08
N ASP A 121 -22.62 -15.51 -9.88
CA ASP A 121 -22.51 -15.80 -11.31
C ASP A 121 -22.18 -17.29 -11.59
N SER A 122 -21.25 -17.87 -10.81
CA SER A 122 -20.88 -19.29 -10.93
C SER A 122 -22.00 -20.27 -10.56
N SER A 123 -22.98 -19.85 -9.77
CA SER A 123 -24.13 -20.68 -9.37
C SER A 123 -25.26 -20.71 -10.41
N THR A 124 -25.21 -19.81 -11.40
CA THR A 124 -26.26 -19.64 -12.42
C THR A 124 -25.99 -20.38 -13.73
N ILE A 125 -25.03 -21.30 -13.79
CA ILE A 125 -24.71 -22.05 -15.03
C ILE A 125 -25.97 -22.84 -15.49
N PRO A 126 -26.68 -22.42 -16.55
CA PRO A 126 -28.00 -22.95 -16.86
C PRO A 126 -27.87 -24.03 -17.93
N TYR A 127 -27.17 -25.14 -17.66
CA TYR A 127 -27.02 -26.22 -18.66
C TYR A 127 -26.97 -27.65 -18.12
N LEU A 128 -27.26 -27.89 -16.84
CA LEU A 128 -27.34 -29.27 -16.32
C LEU A 128 -28.70 -29.96 -16.46
N ASP A 129 -29.76 -29.22 -16.82
CA ASP A 129 -31.12 -29.79 -16.94
C ASP A 129 -31.50 -30.22 -18.37
N MET A 130 -30.62 -30.03 -19.37
CA MET A 130 -30.89 -30.40 -20.78
C MET A 130 -30.43 -31.81 -21.16
N VAL A 131 -29.83 -32.57 -20.24
CA VAL A 131 -29.39 -33.95 -20.51
C VAL A 131 -30.07 -34.89 -19.53
N ASN A 132 -31.38 -35.07 -19.69
CA ASN A 132 -32.03 -36.31 -19.26
C ASN A 132 -32.81 -36.86 -20.47
N PRO A 133 -32.44 -38.04 -20.99
CA PRO A 133 -33.08 -38.64 -22.18
C PRO A 133 -34.54 -39.05 -21.95
#